data_AF-A0A7S2WFL6-F1
#
_entry.id   AF-A0A7S2WFL6-F1
#
_cell.length_a   1.000
_cell.length_b   1.000
_cell.length_c   1.000
_cell.angle_alpha   90.00
_cell.angle_beta   90.00
_cell.angle_gamma   90.00
#
_symmetry.space_group_name_H-M   'P 1'
#
loop_
_entity.id
_entity.type
_entity.pdbx_description
1 polymer ?
#
loop_
_entity_poly.entity_id
_entity_poly.type
_entity_poly.pdbx_seq_one_letter_code
_entity_poly.pdbx_strand_id
1 'polypeptide(L)'
;FYGKKRRHVVAKIMKCSYNFTGRHWKRASQQAKLFVSELLIFDPDDRPTAAEAQSSVWLNKRFDASIRSVTEDVMDHVQISLEMFSSYTTLKKLALMVIAHKSTSEEIGLLRKAFSKYDTTGDGTITFPEFKESLAEYAYKEEELEIMFSGADIDGTGRLSYTEFLAATIEATGYITEERLAEAFDRLDADDSGYITIQNLREILGDEIPAKVLDEIMDESDVTHDHRISYDEFLMLFDEHLEEKRYSALQTMVNRKLTRSTYQSPSVSTLLETSSSIEEEDDESPISVSPITKFAIK
;
A
#
# COMPACT_ATOMS: atom_id res chain seq x y z
N PHE A 1 -12.15 24.00 -20.74
CA PHE A 1 -12.32 24.81 -21.98
C PHE A 1 -12.70 23.90 -23.15
N TYR A 2 -13.57 24.34 -24.07
CA TYR A 2 -14.01 23.51 -25.20
C TYR A 2 -14.14 24.29 -26.52
N GLY A 3 -13.84 23.62 -27.64
CA GLY A 3 -13.97 24.14 -29.00
C GLY A 3 -13.63 23.08 -30.06
N LYS A 4 -14.26 23.17 -31.24
CA LYS A 4 -14.08 22.21 -32.35
C LYS A 4 -12.68 22.22 -33.00
N LYS A 5 -11.87 23.26 -32.74
CA LYS A 5 -10.51 23.41 -33.29
C LYS A 5 -9.57 23.84 -32.16
N ARG A 6 -8.36 23.27 -32.11
CA ARG A 6 -7.34 23.55 -31.09
C ARG A 6 -7.10 25.04 -30.89
N ARG A 7 -6.99 25.82 -31.98
CA ARG A 7 -6.83 27.29 -31.94
C ARG A 7 -7.91 28.01 -31.13
N HIS A 8 -9.17 27.54 -31.17
CA HIS A 8 -10.27 28.14 -30.41
C HIS A 8 -10.23 27.74 -28.94
N VAL A 9 -9.71 26.55 -28.61
CA VAL A 9 -9.51 26.11 -27.23
C VAL A 9 -8.40 26.94 -26.59
N VAL A 10 -7.26 27.10 -27.26
CA VAL A 10 -6.14 27.91 -26.81
C VAL A 10 -6.57 29.37 -26.60
N ALA A 11 -7.29 29.97 -27.55
CA ALA A 11 -7.79 31.34 -27.41
C ALA A 11 -8.73 31.54 -26.21
N LYS A 12 -9.45 30.49 -25.78
CA LYS A 12 -10.30 30.55 -24.57
C LYS A 12 -9.50 30.38 -23.28
N ILE A 13 -8.48 29.51 -23.28
CA ILE A 13 -7.55 29.35 -22.16
C ILE A 13 -6.82 30.67 -21.90
N MET A 14 -6.28 31.29 -22.96
CA MET A 14 -5.55 32.56 -22.89
C MET A 14 -6.41 33.75 -22.45
N LYS A 15 -7.74 33.59 -22.39
CA LYS A 15 -8.68 34.61 -21.92
C LYS A 15 -9.38 34.19 -20.61
N CYS A 16 -8.99 33.05 -20.04
CA CYS A 16 -9.72 32.31 -19.00
C CYS A 16 -11.25 32.35 -19.17
N SER A 17 -11.72 32.19 -20.41
CA SER A 17 -13.14 32.26 -20.73
C SER A 17 -13.79 30.88 -20.60
N TYR A 18 -14.49 30.65 -19.49
CA TYR A 18 -15.24 29.43 -19.21
C TYR A 18 -16.69 29.75 -18.80
N ASN A 19 -17.54 28.73 -18.81
CA ASN A 19 -18.91 28.80 -18.29
C ASN A 19 -19.38 27.42 -17.82
N PHE A 20 -20.43 27.39 -17.01
CA PHE A 20 -20.99 26.17 -16.43
C PHE A 20 -22.35 25.79 -17.07
N THR A 21 -22.55 26.07 -18.36
CA THR A 21 -23.85 25.89 -19.04
C THR A 21 -24.03 24.52 -19.71
N GLY A 22 -23.02 23.64 -19.64
CA GLY A 22 -23.04 22.30 -20.24
C GLY A 22 -23.90 21.28 -19.48
N ARG A 23 -24.34 20.21 -20.16
CA ARG A 23 -25.17 19.13 -19.57
C ARG A 23 -24.53 18.50 -18.32
N HIS A 24 -23.20 18.39 -18.30
CA HIS A 24 -22.41 17.87 -17.17
C HIS A 24 -22.46 18.77 -15.91
N TRP A 25 -22.74 20.07 -16.06
CA TRP A 25 -22.82 21.03 -14.95
C TRP A 25 -24.24 21.24 -14.40
N LYS A 26 -25.26 20.63 -15.02
CA LYS A 26 -26.65 20.72 -14.56
C LYS A 26 -26.86 20.11 -13.18
N ARG A 27 -26.10 19.05 -12.85
CA ARG A 27 -26.17 18.34 -11.56
C ARG A 27 -25.14 18.83 -10.53
N ALA A 28 -24.21 19.70 -10.94
CA ALA A 28 -23.18 20.23 -10.05
C ALA A 28 -23.75 21.32 -9.14
N SER A 29 -23.44 21.25 -7.84
CA SER A 29 -23.87 22.24 -6.85
C SER A 29 -23.26 23.62 -7.11
N GLN A 30 -23.89 24.67 -6.57
CA GLN A 30 -23.37 26.02 -6.73
C GLN A 30 -21.99 26.18 -6.06
N GLN A 31 -21.79 25.54 -4.92
CA GLN A 31 -20.51 25.53 -4.21
C GLN A 31 -19.40 24.83 -5.02
N ALA A 32 -19.71 23.80 -5.79
CA ALA A 32 -18.76 23.14 -6.70
C ALA A 32 -18.26 24.10 -7.79
N LYS A 33 -19.20 24.88 -8.34
CA LYS A 33 -18.89 25.86 -9.38
C LYS A 33 -18.06 27.01 -8.82
N LEU A 34 -18.30 27.41 -7.57
CA LEU A 34 -17.50 28.42 -6.87
C LEU A 34 -16.06 27.94 -6.66
N PHE A 35 -15.87 26.73 -6.13
CA PHE A 35 -14.54 26.15 -5.95
C PHE A 35 -13.74 26.06 -7.25
N VAL A 36 -14.36 25.57 -8.34
CA VAL A 36 -13.71 25.53 -9.65
C VAL A 36 -13.38 26.93 -10.17
N SER A 37 -14.15 27.95 -9.80
CA SER A 37 -13.87 29.34 -10.17
C SER A 37 -12.68 29.92 -9.40
N GLU A 38 -12.54 29.55 -8.12
CA GLU A 38 -11.37 29.90 -7.29
C GLU A 38 -10.07 29.30 -7.83
N LEU A 39 -10.12 28.09 -8.39
CA LEU A 39 -8.96 27.45 -9.03
C LEU A 39 -8.63 28.00 -10.42
N LEU A 40 -9.59 28.62 -11.10
CA LEU A 40 -9.46 29.12 -12.47
C LEU A 40 -9.29 30.65 -12.51
N ILE A 41 -8.46 31.17 -11.61
CA ILE A 41 -8.02 32.58 -11.62
C ILE A 41 -6.96 32.77 -12.71
N PHE A 42 -7.11 33.87 -13.46
CA PHE A 42 -6.28 34.20 -14.62
C PHE A 42 -4.84 34.50 -14.22
N ASP A 43 -4.67 35.30 -13.17
CA ASP A 43 -3.37 35.59 -12.59
C ASP A 43 -2.92 34.40 -11.71
N PRO A 44 -1.75 33.79 -11.96
CA PRO A 44 -1.21 32.72 -11.12
C PRO A 44 -0.94 33.16 -9.68
N ASP A 45 -0.57 34.42 -9.44
CA ASP A 45 -0.19 34.89 -8.10
C ASP A 45 -1.42 35.09 -7.20
N ASP A 46 -2.58 35.35 -7.81
CA ASP A 46 -3.88 35.42 -7.11
C ASP A 46 -4.53 34.04 -6.94
N ARG A 47 -3.95 32.98 -7.52
CA ARG A 47 -4.51 31.63 -7.45
C ARG A 47 -4.15 30.99 -6.12
N PRO A 48 -5.12 30.38 -5.41
CA PRO A 48 -4.82 29.67 -4.17
C PRO A 48 -3.84 28.52 -4.43
N THR A 49 -2.96 28.30 -3.46
CA THR A 49 -2.11 27.10 -3.42
C THR A 49 -2.96 25.84 -3.22
N ALA A 50 -2.38 24.67 -3.49
CA ALA A 50 -3.08 23.40 -3.29
C ALA A 50 -3.55 23.23 -1.83
N ALA A 51 -2.72 23.63 -0.86
CA ALA A 51 -3.05 23.58 0.57
C ALA A 51 -4.22 24.52 0.94
N GLU A 52 -4.24 25.74 0.39
CA GLU A 52 -5.35 26.68 0.62
C GLU A 52 -6.65 26.21 -0.04
N ALA A 53 -6.57 25.65 -1.25
CA ALA A 53 -7.71 25.08 -1.95
C ALA A 53 -8.31 23.87 -1.20
N GLN A 54 -7.47 23.06 -0.54
CA GLN A 54 -7.90 21.92 0.28
C GLN A 54 -8.77 22.37 1.47
N SER A 55 -8.56 23.58 1.97
CA SER A 55 -9.35 24.16 3.06
C SER A 55 -10.73 24.69 2.61
N SER A 56 -11.05 24.62 1.32
CA SER A 56 -12.30 25.21 0.80
C SER A 56 -13.57 24.61 1.42
N VAL A 57 -14.55 25.48 1.67
CA VAL A 57 -15.82 25.10 2.26
C VAL A 57 -16.57 24.08 1.39
N TRP A 58 -16.42 24.09 0.05
CA TRP A 58 -17.10 23.12 -0.80
C TRP A 58 -16.49 21.71 -0.68
N LEU A 59 -15.17 21.61 -0.66
CA LEU A 59 -14.46 20.35 -0.49
C LEU A 59 -14.79 19.76 0.89
N ASN A 60 -14.85 20.62 1.92
CA ASN A 60 -15.15 20.23 3.29
C ASN A 60 -16.66 20.06 3.58
N LYS A 61 -17.57 20.69 2.81
CA LYS A 61 -19.05 20.57 2.99
C LYS A 61 -19.63 19.21 2.61
N ARG A 62 -18.86 18.33 1.97
CA ARG A 62 -19.33 17.00 1.54
C ARG A 62 -18.56 15.83 2.15
N PHE A 63 -17.66 16.09 3.08
CA PHE A 63 -17.12 15.04 3.92
C PHE A 63 -17.99 14.74 5.15
N ASP A 64 -19.03 15.53 5.46
CA ASP A 64 -19.63 15.51 6.81
C ASP A 64 -21.08 15.02 6.91
N ALA A 65 -21.66 14.37 5.88
CA ALA A 65 -23.09 13.96 5.95
C ALA A 65 -23.44 12.60 5.32
N SER A 66 -22.45 11.80 4.91
CA SER A 66 -22.66 10.38 4.56
C SER A 66 -21.47 9.51 4.94
N ILE A 67 -20.70 9.94 5.93
CA ILE A 67 -19.81 9.06 6.68
C ILE A 67 -20.73 8.03 7.35
N ARG A 68 -20.94 6.87 6.69
CA ARG A 68 -20.72 5.63 7.43
C ARG A 68 -19.38 5.86 8.09
N SER A 69 -19.38 6.09 9.41
CA SER A 69 -18.15 6.05 10.18
C SER A 69 -17.44 4.80 9.72
N VAL A 70 -16.12 4.86 9.57
CA VAL A 70 -15.37 3.61 9.62
C VAL A 70 -15.76 3.05 10.99
N THR A 71 -16.65 2.05 10.99
CA THR A 71 -17.12 1.43 12.23
C THR A 71 -15.89 0.82 12.89
N GLU A 72 -15.92 0.68 14.21
CA GLU A 72 -14.86 -0.04 14.94
C GLU A 72 -14.56 -1.38 14.23
N ASP A 73 -15.60 -2.10 13.80
CA ASP A 73 -15.50 -3.32 13.00
C ASP A 73 -14.57 -3.22 11.77
N VAL A 74 -14.62 -2.10 11.02
CA VAL A 74 -13.77 -1.94 9.82
C VAL A 74 -12.31 -1.69 10.21
N MET A 75 -12.05 -0.98 11.31
CA MET A 75 -10.69 -0.79 11.80
C MET A 75 -10.11 -2.10 12.33
N ASP A 76 -10.94 -2.92 12.99
CA ASP A 76 -10.55 -4.24 13.48
C ASP A 76 -10.17 -5.16 12.31
N HIS A 77 -10.98 -5.17 11.24
CA HIS A 77 -10.64 -5.92 10.02
C HIS A 77 -9.37 -5.41 9.34
N VAL A 78 -9.18 -4.08 9.26
CA VAL A 78 -7.96 -3.47 8.69
C VAL A 78 -6.72 -3.87 9.49
N GLN A 79 -6.83 -3.84 10.82
CA GLN A 79 -5.75 -4.23 11.71
C GLN A 79 -5.40 -5.72 11.52
N ILE A 80 -6.38 -6.61 11.52
CA ILE A 80 -6.17 -8.06 11.31
C ILE A 80 -5.54 -8.31 9.94
N SER A 81 -6.02 -7.63 8.89
CA SER A 81 -5.44 -7.75 7.56
C SER A 81 -3.99 -7.29 7.51
N LEU A 82 -3.62 -6.20 8.18
CA LEU A 82 -2.22 -5.76 8.29
C LEU A 82 -1.33 -6.81 8.98
N GLU A 83 -1.85 -7.44 10.04
CA GLU A 83 -1.15 -8.50 10.76
C GLU A 83 -0.93 -9.72 9.86
N MET A 84 -2.00 -10.18 9.20
CA MET A 84 -1.96 -11.29 8.24
C MET A 84 -1.04 -10.99 7.06
N PHE A 85 -1.07 -9.77 6.53
CA PHE A 85 -0.29 -9.39 5.36
C PHE A 85 1.22 -9.57 5.58
N SER A 86 1.71 -9.29 6.79
CA SER A 86 3.11 -9.50 7.14
C SER A 86 3.59 -10.94 6.90
N SER A 87 2.68 -11.91 7.00
CA SER A 87 2.93 -13.34 6.81
C SER A 87 2.88 -13.86 5.38
N TYR A 88 2.35 -13.07 4.46
CA TYR A 88 2.11 -13.52 3.10
C TYR A 88 3.41 -13.70 2.33
N THR A 89 3.40 -14.65 1.38
CA THR A 89 4.52 -14.81 0.44
C THR A 89 4.64 -13.59 -0.44
N THR A 90 5.85 -13.33 -0.92
CA THR A 90 6.10 -12.18 -1.81
C THR A 90 5.20 -12.22 -3.04
N LEU A 91 4.96 -13.40 -3.62
CA LEU A 91 4.08 -13.52 -4.78
C LEU A 91 2.63 -13.11 -4.46
N LYS A 92 2.09 -13.53 -3.32
CA LYS A 92 0.75 -13.09 -2.89
C LYS A 92 0.71 -11.58 -2.68
N LYS A 93 1.74 -11.00 -2.03
CA LYS A 93 1.85 -9.55 -1.81
C LYS A 93 1.87 -8.78 -3.14
N LEU A 94 2.65 -9.24 -4.13
CA LEU A 94 2.70 -8.63 -5.46
C LEU A 94 1.35 -8.69 -6.18
N ALA A 95 0.65 -9.82 -6.10
CA ALA A 95 -0.69 -9.93 -6.64
C ALA A 95 -1.66 -8.94 -5.98
N LEU A 96 -1.65 -8.86 -4.65
CA LEU A 96 -2.47 -7.90 -3.89
C LEU A 96 -2.12 -6.44 -4.25
N MET A 97 -0.86 -6.11 -4.51
CA MET A 97 -0.45 -4.79 -5.01
C MET A 97 -1.05 -4.47 -6.38
N VAL A 98 -1.02 -5.44 -7.31
CA VAL A 98 -1.63 -5.26 -8.64
C VAL A 98 -3.13 -5.00 -8.49
N ILE A 99 -3.81 -5.78 -7.66
CA ILE A 99 -5.26 -5.61 -7.41
C ILE A 99 -5.53 -4.24 -6.78
N ALA A 100 -4.76 -3.84 -5.76
CA ALA A 100 -4.88 -2.55 -5.11
C ALA A 100 -4.73 -1.38 -6.09
N HIS A 101 -3.75 -1.46 -7.00
CA HIS A 101 -3.53 -0.44 -8.02
C HIS A 101 -4.67 -0.37 -9.05
N LYS A 102 -5.29 -1.51 -9.39
CA LYS A 102 -6.41 -1.61 -10.34
C LYS A 102 -7.78 -1.37 -9.69
N SER A 103 -7.83 -1.23 -8.37
CA SER A 103 -9.07 -1.02 -7.64
C SER A 103 -9.59 0.40 -7.82
N THR A 104 -10.91 0.51 -7.95
CA THR A 104 -11.59 1.79 -8.13
C THR A 104 -11.79 2.50 -6.80
N SER A 105 -11.96 3.82 -6.83
CA SER A 105 -12.25 4.61 -5.62
C SER A 105 -13.54 4.19 -4.89
N GLU A 106 -14.46 3.51 -5.57
CA GLU A 106 -15.69 2.98 -4.97
C GLU A 106 -15.39 1.72 -4.15
N GLU A 107 -14.55 0.82 -4.66
CA GLU A 107 -14.13 -0.42 -3.98
C GLU A 107 -13.28 -0.12 -2.74
N ILE A 108 -12.30 0.79 -2.86
CA ILE A 108 -11.37 1.13 -1.76
C ILE A 108 -11.86 2.29 -0.89
N GLY A 109 -13.09 2.75 -1.06
CA GLY A 109 -13.59 3.97 -0.40
C GLY A 109 -13.55 3.89 1.13
N LEU A 110 -13.71 2.69 1.71
CA LEU A 110 -13.56 2.44 3.14
C LEU A 110 -12.08 2.42 3.57
N LEU A 111 -11.23 1.74 2.81
CA LEU A 111 -9.79 1.67 3.09
C LEU A 111 -9.12 3.04 3.00
N ARG A 112 -9.58 3.90 2.08
CA ARG A 112 -9.11 5.29 2.02
C ARG A 112 -9.40 6.06 3.32
N LYS A 113 -10.57 5.82 3.93
CA LYS A 113 -10.89 6.45 5.22
C LYS A 113 -10.08 5.86 6.36
N ALA A 114 -9.80 4.55 6.32
CA ALA A 114 -8.90 3.91 7.28
C ALA A 114 -7.49 4.47 7.16
N PHE A 115 -6.95 4.58 5.94
CA PHE A 115 -5.65 5.20 5.66
C PHE A 115 -5.54 6.60 6.27
N SER A 116 -6.55 7.46 6.10
CA SER A 116 -6.54 8.81 6.70
C SER A 116 -6.59 8.83 8.23
N LYS A 117 -6.88 7.72 8.90
CA LYS A 117 -6.71 7.60 10.36
C LYS A 117 -5.27 7.25 10.74
N TYR A 118 -4.56 6.53 9.86
CA TYR A 118 -3.14 6.21 10.06
C TYR A 118 -2.23 7.37 9.66
N ASP A 119 -2.47 7.99 8.51
CA ASP A 119 -1.74 9.16 8.01
C ASP A 119 -2.24 10.43 8.72
N THR A 120 -1.78 10.63 9.96
CA THR A 120 -2.19 11.76 10.81
C THR A 120 -1.66 13.09 10.30
N THR A 121 -0.50 13.07 9.63
CA THR A 121 0.13 14.27 9.05
C THR A 121 -0.46 14.65 7.70
N GLY A 122 -1.12 13.72 7.00
CA GLY A 122 -1.75 13.91 5.71
C GLY A 122 -0.76 14.04 4.56
N ASP A 123 0.45 13.49 4.70
CA ASP A 123 1.52 13.59 3.70
C ASP A 123 1.42 12.51 2.60
N GLY A 124 0.48 11.57 2.74
CA GLY A 124 0.23 10.49 1.79
C GLY A 124 1.07 9.24 2.04
N THR A 125 1.84 9.21 3.13
CA THR A 125 2.59 8.05 3.63
C THR A 125 2.30 7.82 5.10
N ILE A 126 2.54 6.60 5.60
CA ILE A 126 2.43 6.29 7.02
C ILE A 126 3.82 5.94 7.54
N THR A 127 4.30 6.70 8.50
CA THR A 127 5.55 6.43 9.20
C THR A 127 5.36 5.40 10.32
N PHE A 128 6.44 4.76 10.77
CA PHE A 128 6.36 3.81 11.90
C PHE A 128 5.74 4.41 13.18
N PRO A 129 6.08 5.66 13.60
CA PRO A 129 5.41 6.30 14.74
C PRO A 129 3.90 6.47 14.55
N GLU A 130 3.46 6.91 13.36
CA GLU A 130 2.03 7.06 13.03
C GLU A 130 1.30 5.71 13.03
N PHE A 131 1.95 4.67 12.49
CA PHE A 131 1.46 3.31 12.52
C PHE A 131 1.28 2.79 13.95
N LYS A 132 2.28 3.00 14.82
CA LYS A 132 2.26 2.62 16.23
C LYS A 132 1.16 3.35 17.01
N GLU A 133 1.02 4.65 16.80
CA GLU A 133 -0.04 5.45 17.44
C GLU A 133 -1.44 4.95 17.04
N SER A 134 -1.62 4.64 15.76
CA SER A 134 -2.90 4.19 15.19
C SER A 134 -3.34 2.81 15.67
N LEU A 135 -2.40 1.99 16.15
CA LEU A 135 -2.64 0.65 16.68
C LEU A 135 -2.54 0.57 18.21
N ALA A 136 -2.38 1.69 18.91
CA ALA A 136 -2.17 1.72 20.35
C ALA A 136 -3.30 1.06 21.16
N GLU A 137 -4.54 1.07 20.64
CA GLU A 137 -5.71 0.45 21.28
C GLU A 137 -5.66 -1.09 21.29
N TYR A 138 -4.94 -1.71 20.34
CA TYR A 138 -4.86 -3.16 20.18
C TYR A 138 -3.74 -3.81 21.03
N ALA A 139 -3.00 -3.01 21.80
CA ALA A 139 -2.00 -3.47 22.78
C ALA A 139 -0.89 -4.39 22.22
N TYR A 140 -0.51 -4.21 20.95
CA TYR A 140 0.66 -4.86 20.36
C TYR A 140 1.96 -4.45 21.03
N LYS A 141 2.92 -5.36 21.08
CA LYS A 141 4.30 -5.04 21.45
C LYS A 141 4.99 -4.31 20.29
N GLU A 142 6.03 -3.56 20.63
CA GLU A 142 6.81 -2.82 19.64
C GLU A 142 7.44 -3.75 18.60
N GLU A 143 7.95 -4.91 19.01
CA GLU A 143 8.54 -5.88 18.09
C GLU A 143 7.50 -6.50 17.14
N GLU A 144 6.24 -6.62 17.56
CA GLU A 144 5.15 -7.11 16.72
C GLU A 144 4.76 -6.06 15.67
N LEU A 145 4.71 -4.79 16.08
CA LEU A 145 4.47 -3.66 15.17
C LEU A 145 5.57 -3.49 14.14
N GLU A 146 6.84 -3.68 14.52
CA GLU A 146 7.97 -3.64 13.58
C GLU A 146 7.87 -4.74 12.52
N ILE A 147 7.47 -5.96 12.92
CA ILE A 147 7.24 -7.07 11.97
C ILE A 147 6.08 -6.76 11.03
N MET A 148 4.97 -6.23 11.56
CA MET A 148 3.82 -5.83 10.74
C MET A 148 4.18 -4.73 9.74
N PHE A 149 4.86 -3.69 10.21
CA PHE A 149 5.25 -2.55 9.40
C PHE A 149 6.24 -2.94 8.30
N SER A 150 7.33 -3.64 8.66
CA SER A 150 8.31 -4.15 7.68
C SER A 150 7.73 -5.17 6.72
N GLY A 151 6.72 -5.92 7.15
CA GLY A 151 6.00 -6.86 6.28
C GLY A 151 5.10 -6.18 5.25
N ALA A 152 4.61 -4.97 5.54
CA ALA A 152 3.78 -4.15 4.66
C ALA A 152 4.60 -3.18 3.78
N ASP A 153 5.81 -2.80 4.21
CA ASP A 153 6.76 -1.99 3.47
C ASP A 153 7.51 -2.86 2.45
N ILE A 154 6.90 -3.03 1.27
CA ILE A 154 7.37 -3.98 0.25
C ILE A 154 8.59 -3.43 -0.48
N ASP A 155 8.65 -2.11 -0.66
CA ASP A 155 9.79 -1.44 -1.31
C ASP A 155 10.91 -1.04 -0.37
N GLY A 156 10.72 -1.19 0.96
CA GLY A 156 11.74 -1.00 1.98
C GLY A 156 12.10 0.46 2.18
N THR A 157 11.18 1.38 1.90
CA THR A 157 11.43 2.84 2.03
C THR A 157 11.40 3.33 3.48
N GLY A 158 10.99 2.47 4.43
CA GLY A 158 10.74 2.84 5.83
C GLY A 158 9.45 3.63 6.01
N ARG A 159 8.59 3.68 5.00
CA ARG A 159 7.30 4.38 4.99
C ARG A 159 6.28 3.55 4.21
N LEU A 160 5.07 3.40 4.73
CA LEU A 160 4.01 2.75 3.98
C LEU A 160 3.35 3.75 3.04
N SER A 161 3.50 3.54 1.74
CA SER A 161 2.76 4.29 0.74
C SER A 161 1.26 3.95 0.77
N TYR A 162 0.44 4.83 0.19
CA TYR A 162 -0.99 4.57 0.03
C TYR A 162 -1.28 3.23 -0.66
N THR A 163 -0.52 2.89 -1.71
CA THR A 163 -0.74 1.65 -2.46
C THR A 163 -0.37 0.41 -1.66
N GLU A 164 0.71 0.46 -0.87
CA GLU A 164 1.11 -0.65 0.02
C GLU A 164 0.09 -0.86 1.13
N PHE A 165 -0.38 0.22 1.75
CA PHE A 165 -1.45 0.12 2.75
C PHE A 165 -2.72 -0.50 2.15
N LEU A 166 -3.12 -0.10 0.94
CA LEU A 166 -4.26 -0.71 0.27
C LEU A 166 -4.03 -2.19 -0.01
N ALA A 167 -2.86 -2.57 -0.53
CA ALA A 167 -2.53 -3.97 -0.78
C ALA A 167 -2.60 -4.80 0.51
N ALA A 168 -2.14 -4.24 1.62
CA ALA A 168 -2.16 -4.89 2.93
C ALA A 168 -3.54 -4.97 3.58
N THR A 169 -4.52 -4.20 3.10
CA THR A 169 -5.83 -4.08 3.73
C THR A 169 -6.98 -4.41 2.79
N ILE A 170 -6.72 -4.75 1.52
CA ILE A 170 -7.78 -4.98 0.53
C ILE A 170 -8.70 -6.14 0.88
N GLU A 171 -8.14 -7.19 1.50
CA GLU A 171 -8.89 -8.35 1.99
C GLU A 171 -9.80 -7.99 3.19
N ALA A 172 -9.57 -6.88 3.89
CA ALA A 172 -10.47 -6.38 4.94
C ALA A 172 -11.83 -5.94 4.38
N THR A 173 -11.92 -5.66 3.08
CA THR A 173 -13.18 -5.26 2.43
C THR A 173 -14.05 -6.46 2.03
N GLY A 174 -13.53 -7.68 2.15
CA GLY A 174 -14.18 -8.93 1.79
C GLY A 174 -13.36 -9.76 0.80
N TYR A 175 -14.02 -10.72 0.18
CA TYR A 175 -13.41 -11.68 -0.73
C TYR A 175 -12.92 -11.04 -2.03
N ILE A 176 -11.68 -11.35 -2.40
CA ILE A 176 -11.13 -11.06 -3.73
C ILE A 176 -11.77 -12.04 -4.71
N THR A 177 -12.35 -11.52 -5.79
CA THR A 177 -12.97 -12.36 -6.81
C THR A 177 -11.92 -13.04 -7.68
N GLU A 178 -12.23 -14.23 -8.21
CA GLU A 178 -11.36 -14.93 -9.16
C GLU A 178 -11.04 -14.08 -10.38
N GLU A 179 -11.96 -13.23 -10.85
CA GLU A 179 -11.71 -12.27 -11.94
C GLU A 179 -10.57 -11.28 -11.62
N ARG A 180 -10.45 -10.84 -10.36
CA ARG A 180 -9.36 -9.97 -9.90
C ARG A 180 -8.05 -10.73 -9.78
N LEU A 181 -8.11 -11.99 -9.37
CA LEU A 181 -6.94 -12.88 -9.33
C LEU A 181 -6.42 -13.17 -10.73
N ALA A 182 -7.30 -13.41 -11.70
CA ALA A 182 -6.95 -13.55 -13.10
C ALA A 182 -6.28 -12.28 -13.65
N GLU A 183 -6.85 -11.09 -13.39
CA GLU A 183 -6.23 -9.82 -13.80
C GLU A 183 -4.83 -9.64 -13.18
N ALA A 184 -4.66 -10.04 -11.93
CA ALA A 184 -3.37 -10.00 -11.26
C ALA A 184 -2.37 -10.97 -11.90
N PHE A 185 -2.79 -12.21 -12.15
CA PHE A 185 -1.97 -13.24 -12.79
C PHE A 185 -1.51 -12.79 -14.19
N ASP A 186 -2.42 -12.33 -15.03
CA ASP A 186 -2.11 -11.83 -16.38
C ASP A 186 -1.12 -10.67 -16.34
N ARG A 187 -1.17 -9.83 -15.29
CA ARG A 187 -0.22 -8.73 -15.14
C ARG A 187 1.16 -9.22 -14.72
N LEU A 188 1.23 -10.28 -13.91
CA LEU A 188 2.46 -10.91 -13.46
C LEU A 188 3.10 -11.77 -14.56
N ASP A 189 2.31 -12.41 -15.41
CA ASP A 189 2.74 -13.17 -16.61
C ASP A 189 2.95 -12.22 -17.80
N ALA A 190 4.04 -11.44 -17.74
CA ALA A 190 4.30 -10.36 -18.69
C ALA A 190 4.45 -10.79 -20.16
N ASP A 191 4.79 -12.07 -20.41
CA ASP A 191 4.93 -12.64 -21.75
C ASP A 191 3.72 -13.47 -22.22
N ASP A 192 2.63 -13.49 -21.44
CA ASP A 192 1.36 -14.17 -21.76
C ASP A 192 1.59 -15.66 -22.07
N SER A 193 2.46 -16.28 -21.26
CA SER A 193 2.89 -17.67 -21.42
C SER A 193 1.91 -18.67 -20.81
N GLY A 194 1.00 -18.19 -19.96
CA GLY A 194 0.13 -18.95 -19.06
C GLY A 194 0.80 -19.33 -17.74
N TYR A 195 2.02 -18.84 -17.47
CA TYR A 195 2.83 -19.21 -16.32
C TYR A 195 3.65 -18.03 -15.79
N ILE A 196 3.73 -17.87 -14.47
CA ILE A 196 4.66 -16.91 -13.87
C ILE A 196 6.03 -17.59 -13.70
N THR A 197 7.07 -16.97 -14.26
CA THR A 197 8.44 -17.47 -14.24
C THR A 197 9.39 -16.52 -13.49
N ILE A 198 10.59 -16.99 -13.16
CA ILE A 198 11.66 -16.14 -12.57
C ILE A 198 11.94 -14.91 -13.43
N GLN A 199 11.86 -15.05 -14.76
CA GLN A 199 12.10 -13.93 -15.67
C GLN A 199 11.01 -12.87 -15.52
N ASN A 200 9.73 -13.28 -15.41
CA ASN A 200 8.66 -12.33 -15.15
C ASN A 200 8.83 -11.64 -13.79
N LEU A 201 9.15 -12.39 -12.73
CA LEU A 201 9.40 -11.81 -11.41
C LEU A 201 10.56 -10.80 -11.43
N ARG A 202 11.63 -11.09 -12.19
CA ARG A 202 12.76 -10.17 -12.37
C ARG A 202 12.36 -8.88 -13.10
N GLU A 203 11.51 -8.98 -14.11
CA GLU A 203 11.01 -7.80 -14.83
C GLU A 203 10.15 -6.89 -13.93
N ILE A 204 9.47 -7.48 -12.94
CA ILE A 204 8.58 -6.79 -12.01
C ILE A 204 9.36 -6.15 -10.86
N LEU A 205 10.19 -6.94 -10.20
CA LEU A 205 10.94 -6.54 -9.01
C LEU A 205 12.21 -5.75 -9.35
N GLY A 206 12.70 -5.89 -10.58
CA GLY A 206 13.91 -5.25 -11.10
C GLY A 206 15.14 -6.16 -11.06
N ASP A 207 16.11 -5.86 -11.93
CA ASP A 207 17.34 -6.63 -12.10
C ASP A 207 18.29 -6.56 -10.89
N GLU A 208 18.07 -5.61 -9.98
CA GLU A 208 18.90 -5.40 -8.78
C GLU A 208 18.61 -6.43 -7.68
N ILE A 209 17.49 -7.15 -7.76
CA ILE A 209 17.13 -8.18 -6.78
C ILE A 209 18.01 -9.42 -6.95
N PRO A 210 18.65 -9.92 -5.88
CA PRO A 210 19.47 -11.13 -5.95
C PRO A 210 18.69 -12.35 -6.43
N ALA A 211 19.30 -13.17 -7.30
CA ALA A 211 18.67 -14.39 -7.81
C ALA A 211 18.16 -15.31 -6.69
N LYS A 212 18.88 -15.38 -5.57
CA LYS A 212 18.47 -16.16 -4.39
C LYS A 212 17.08 -15.77 -3.85
N VAL A 213 16.74 -14.47 -3.88
CA VAL A 213 15.43 -14.01 -3.43
C VAL A 213 14.35 -14.46 -4.41
N LEU A 214 14.62 -14.42 -5.72
CA LEU A 214 13.70 -14.92 -6.74
C LEU A 214 13.49 -16.43 -6.61
N ASP A 215 14.55 -17.19 -6.33
CA ASP A 215 14.48 -18.63 -6.08
C ASP A 215 13.64 -18.93 -4.83
N GLU A 216 13.79 -18.15 -3.74
CA GLU A 216 12.97 -18.26 -2.54
C GLU A 216 11.47 -18.02 -2.84
N ILE A 217 11.14 -17.04 -3.68
CA ILE A 217 9.74 -16.77 -4.10
C ILE A 217 9.16 -17.96 -4.86
N MET A 218 9.95 -18.56 -5.76
CA MET A 218 9.55 -19.74 -6.51
C MET A 218 9.37 -20.93 -5.59
N ASP A 219 10.34 -21.20 -4.71
CA ASP A 219 10.27 -22.33 -3.76
C ASP A 219 9.05 -22.24 -2.82
N GLU A 220 8.59 -21.04 -2.50
CA GLU A 220 7.39 -20.81 -1.67
C GLU A 220 6.06 -21.05 -2.40
N SER A 221 6.06 -21.03 -3.74
CA SER A 221 4.84 -20.92 -4.56
C SER A 221 4.70 -22.02 -5.63
N ASP A 222 5.81 -22.53 -6.16
CA ASP A 222 5.90 -23.62 -7.14
C ASP A 222 5.81 -24.98 -6.43
N VAL A 223 4.58 -25.51 -6.34
CA VAL A 223 4.27 -26.77 -5.65
C VAL A 223 4.67 -27.97 -6.50
N THR A 224 4.58 -27.85 -7.81
CA THR A 224 4.91 -28.94 -8.75
C THR A 224 6.41 -29.06 -9.03
N HIS A 225 7.20 -28.06 -8.62
CA HIS A 225 8.64 -27.95 -8.82
C HIS A 225 9.04 -28.03 -10.30
N ASP A 226 8.24 -27.42 -11.17
CA ASP A 226 8.51 -27.36 -12.61
C ASP A 226 9.19 -26.05 -13.05
N HIS A 227 9.60 -25.24 -12.05
CA HIS A 227 10.24 -23.93 -12.16
C HIS A 227 9.36 -22.85 -12.78
N ARG A 228 8.04 -23.05 -12.77
CA ARG A 228 7.02 -22.13 -13.26
C ARG A 228 5.82 -22.20 -12.32
N ILE A 229 5.03 -21.14 -12.30
CA ILE A 229 3.84 -21.08 -11.43
C ILE A 229 2.62 -20.99 -12.33
N SER A 230 1.84 -22.06 -12.32
CA SER A 230 0.56 -22.14 -13.03
C SER A 230 -0.52 -21.29 -12.36
N TYR A 231 -1.61 -21.01 -13.07
CA TYR A 231 -2.75 -20.30 -12.51
C TYR A 231 -3.36 -21.04 -11.30
N ASP A 232 -3.42 -22.38 -11.34
CA ASP A 232 -3.93 -23.18 -10.22
C ASP A 232 -3.04 -23.05 -8.96
N GLU A 233 -1.72 -23.11 -9.12
CA GLU A 233 -0.76 -22.87 -8.02
C GLU A 233 -0.86 -21.44 -7.48
N PHE A 234 -1.07 -20.47 -8.36
CA PHE A 234 -1.30 -19.09 -7.96
C PHE A 234 -2.60 -18.93 -7.14
N LEU A 235 -3.70 -19.59 -7.53
CA LEU A 235 -4.95 -19.57 -6.76
C LEU A 235 -4.79 -20.18 -5.37
N MET A 236 -3.94 -21.19 -5.21
CA MET A 236 -3.65 -21.79 -3.89
C MET A 236 -3.04 -20.79 -2.90
N LEU A 237 -2.47 -19.67 -3.37
CA LEU A 237 -1.98 -18.60 -2.49
C LEU A 237 -3.10 -17.89 -1.73
N PHE A 238 -4.34 -17.98 -2.22
CA PHE A 238 -5.53 -17.30 -1.70
C PHE A 238 -6.56 -18.28 -1.10
N ASP A 239 -6.20 -19.55 -0.92
CA ASP A 239 -7.06 -20.53 -0.25
C ASP A 239 -7.05 -20.29 1.27
N GLU A 240 -8.21 -19.92 1.83
CA GLU A 240 -8.43 -19.66 3.26
C GLU A 240 -7.88 -20.78 4.17
N HIS A 241 -7.96 -22.06 3.76
CA HIS A 241 -7.49 -23.17 4.58
C HIS A 241 -5.96 -23.24 4.68
N LEU A 242 -5.26 -22.71 3.68
CA LEU A 242 -3.79 -22.56 3.70
C LEU A 242 -3.39 -21.32 4.50
N GLU A 243 -4.19 -20.27 4.47
CA GLU A 243 -3.97 -19.06 5.29
C GLU A 243 -4.09 -19.33 6.79
N GLU A 244 -5.14 -20.05 7.23
CA GLU A 244 -5.30 -20.42 8.64
C GLU A 244 -4.13 -21.26 9.17
N LYS A 245 -3.63 -22.20 8.35
CA LYS A 245 -2.46 -23.02 8.70
C LYS A 245 -1.18 -22.19 8.80
N ARG A 246 -0.98 -21.24 7.88
CA ARG A 246 0.16 -20.30 7.90
C ARG A 246 0.12 -19.41 9.13
N TYR A 247 -1.04 -18.84 9.44
CA TYR A 247 -1.22 -18.00 10.64
C TYR A 247 -0.94 -18.78 11.93
N SER A 248 -1.47 -20.00 12.06
CA SER A 248 -1.21 -20.88 13.20
C SER A 248 0.27 -21.26 13.36
N ALA A 249 0.95 -21.54 12.24
CA ALA A 249 2.38 -21.84 12.23
C ALA A 249 3.22 -20.62 12.67
N LEU A 250 2.86 -19.42 12.22
CA LEU A 250 3.57 -18.19 12.57
C LEU A 250 3.36 -17.78 14.02
N GLN A 251 2.14 -17.85 14.55
CA GLN A 251 1.91 -17.65 15.98
C GLN A 251 2.77 -18.62 16.81
N THR A 252 2.91 -19.87 16.37
CA THR A 252 3.79 -20.86 17.02
C THR A 252 5.27 -20.48 16.92
N MET A 253 5.72 -19.93 15.78
CA MET A 253 7.11 -19.51 15.56
C MET A 253 7.48 -18.23 16.32
N VAL A 254 6.60 -17.23 16.33
CA VAL A 254 6.75 -15.99 17.12
C VAL A 254 6.81 -16.33 18.60
N ASN A 255 5.90 -17.17 19.10
CA ASN A 255 5.93 -17.66 20.47
C ASN A 255 7.21 -18.46 20.79
N ARG A 256 7.76 -19.21 19.82
CA ARG A 256 9.06 -19.90 19.97
C ARG A 256 10.26 -18.95 19.98
N LYS A 257 10.24 -17.88 19.19
CA LYS A 257 11.31 -16.86 19.19
C LYS A 257 11.29 -16.04 20.49
N LEU A 258 10.10 -15.70 20.99
CA LEU A 258 9.90 -15.03 22.30
C LEU A 258 10.32 -15.91 23.48
N THR A 259 10.02 -17.21 23.46
CA THR A 259 10.47 -18.14 24.50
C THR A 259 11.99 -18.34 24.45
N ARG A 260 12.60 -18.38 23.27
CA ARG A 260 14.07 -18.49 23.14
C ARG A 260 14.81 -17.22 23.58
N SER A 261 14.21 -16.04 23.45
CA SER A 261 14.72 -14.77 24.00
C SER A 261 14.59 -14.68 25.53
N THR A 262 13.61 -15.37 26.12
CA THR A 262 13.35 -15.36 27.58
C THR A 262 13.99 -16.52 28.35
N TYR A 263 14.67 -17.46 27.68
CA TYR A 263 15.49 -18.47 28.35
C TYR A 263 16.90 -17.93 28.65
N GLN A 264 17.03 -17.26 29.79
CA GLN A 264 18.31 -17.19 30.52
C GLN A 264 18.70 -18.62 30.95
N SER A 265 19.82 -19.11 30.43
CA SER A 265 20.49 -20.30 30.96
C SER A 265 20.80 -20.16 32.45
N PRO A 266 20.67 -21.21 33.27
CA PRO A 266 21.04 -21.13 34.68
C PRO A 266 22.56 -21.00 34.84
N SER A 267 22.95 -19.98 35.62
CA SER A 267 24.27 -19.70 36.22
C SER A 267 25.36 -20.77 36.04
N VAL A 268 26.46 -20.36 35.39
CA VAL A 268 27.81 -20.83 35.77
C VAL A 268 28.70 -19.60 35.96
N SER A 269 29.19 -19.42 37.18
CA SER A 269 30.13 -18.37 37.57
C SER A 269 31.55 -18.68 37.06
N THR A 270 32.42 -17.65 37.06
CA THR A 270 33.89 -17.64 36.86
C THR A 270 34.42 -17.51 35.41
N LEU A 271 34.80 -16.29 34.99
CA LEU A 271 36.18 -15.77 34.95
C LEU A 271 36.36 -14.60 33.95
N LEU A 272 36.99 -13.54 34.47
CA LEU A 272 37.92 -12.60 33.81
C LEU A 272 37.38 -11.52 32.85
N GLU A 273 37.21 -10.33 33.43
CA GLU A 273 37.97 -9.09 33.15
C GLU A 273 38.35 -8.67 31.69
N THR A 274 38.09 -7.38 31.46
CA THR A 274 38.86 -6.36 30.69
C THR A 274 38.40 -5.92 29.28
N SER A 275 37.77 -4.74 29.27
CA SER A 275 38.21 -3.49 28.60
C SER A 275 37.85 -3.16 27.14
N SER A 276 37.25 -1.95 27.01
CA SER A 276 37.38 -0.91 25.94
C SER A 276 36.84 -1.23 24.54
N SER A 277 36.37 -0.33 23.67
CA SER A 277 36.03 1.12 23.63
C SER A 277 35.64 1.41 22.15
N ILE A 278 34.56 2.20 21.90
CA ILE A 278 34.36 3.23 20.84
C ILE A 278 34.50 2.75 19.35
N GLU A 279 33.59 2.99 18.39
CA GLU A 279 33.33 4.24 17.63
C GLU A 279 32.05 4.15 16.76
N GLU A 280 31.41 5.32 16.63
CA GLU A 280 30.36 5.68 15.66
C GLU A 280 30.95 5.86 14.26
N GLU A 281 30.20 5.55 13.20
CA GLU A 281 30.26 6.30 11.94
C GLU A 281 28.87 6.34 11.27
N ASP A 282 28.44 7.56 10.97
CA ASP A 282 27.33 7.94 10.08
C ASP A 282 27.71 7.71 8.61
N ASP A 283 26.75 7.30 7.78
CA ASP A 283 26.84 7.54 6.33
C ASP A 283 25.43 7.76 5.73
N GLU A 284 25.12 9.03 5.45
CA GLU A 284 23.99 9.46 4.62
C GLU A 284 24.38 9.35 3.13
N SER A 285 23.57 8.63 2.34
CA SER A 285 23.60 8.77 0.89
C SER A 285 22.20 8.65 0.27
N PRO A 286 21.98 9.23 -0.93
CA PRO A 286 20.71 9.87 -1.28
C PRO A 286 19.66 8.92 -1.89
N ILE A 287 18.40 9.27 -1.63
CA ILE A 287 17.17 8.59 -2.03
C ILE A 287 17.11 8.38 -3.54
N SER A 288 17.19 7.11 -3.96
CA SER A 288 16.86 6.62 -5.30
C SER A 288 15.47 5.98 -5.26
N VAL A 289 14.60 6.37 -6.19
CA VAL A 289 13.22 5.88 -6.27
C VAL A 289 13.21 4.45 -6.83
N SER A 290 12.67 3.51 -6.06
CA SER A 290 12.71 2.06 -6.33
C SER A 290 11.91 1.63 -7.58
N PRO A 291 12.35 0.61 -8.34
CA PRO A 291 11.67 0.08 -9.54
C PRO A 291 10.26 -0.48 -9.29
N ILE A 292 9.96 -0.97 -8.09
CA ILE A 292 8.71 -1.68 -7.76
C ILE A 292 7.48 -0.78 -7.95
N THR A 293 7.59 0.50 -7.61
CA THR A 293 6.50 1.48 -7.80
C THR A 293 6.26 1.82 -9.28
N LYS A 294 7.27 1.67 -10.17
CA LYS A 294 7.11 1.91 -11.62
C LYS A 294 6.31 0.82 -12.31
N PHE A 295 6.27 -0.38 -11.76
CA PHE A 295 5.56 -1.51 -12.38
C PHE A 295 4.04 -1.40 -12.21
N ALA A 296 3.55 -1.00 -11.04
CA ALA A 296 2.13 -0.77 -10.81
C ALA A 296 1.57 0.28 -11.79
N ILE A 297 2.37 1.29 -12.13
CA ILE A 297 2.00 2.44 -12.98
C ILE A 297 1.92 2.09 -14.49
N LYS A 298 2.46 0.94 -14.93
CA LYS A 298 2.56 0.57 -16.36
C LYS A 298 1.51 -0.47 -16.77
#